data_AF-A0A0F8YJV6-F1
#
_entry.id   AF-A0A0F8YJV6-F1
#
_cell.length_a   1.000
_cell.length_b   1.000
_cell.length_c   1.000
_cell.angle_alpha   90.00
_cell.angle_beta   90.00
_cell.angle_gamma   90.00
#
_symmetry.space_group_name_H-M   'P 1'
#
loop_
_entity.id
_entity.type
_entity.pdbx_description
1 polymer ?
#
loop_
_entity_poly.entity_id
_entity_poly.type
_entity_poly.pdbx_seq_one_letter_code
_entity_poly.pdbx_strand_id
1 'polypeptide(L)'
;MINFKIFYANIFINIYVFGPNKNSFCPIIIFRNSLIYTNINNINNLAFLKGLKNLNELSIEHCNIRGIKYLGLLKKLHSLYLGYNKITEIKGLETLKNLKTLTLMDNQITEIKGLKNLTELEYLHLSNNQITEIKGLETLKKLNWVGQYANKIKNKEFYRQGFIL
;
A
#
# COMPACT_ATOMS: atom_id res chain seq x y z
N MET A 1 -17.75 17.68 10.47
CA MET A 1 -16.39 17.69 11.07
C MET A 1 -16.17 16.38 11.78
N ILE A 2 -15.24 15.53 11.34
CA ILE A 2 -14.92 14.27 12.04
C ILE A 2 -13.97 14.65 13.19
N ASN A 3 -14.39 14.42 14.42
CA ASN A 3 -13.61 14.68 15.63
C ASN A 3 -12.75 13.46 15.95
N PHE A 4 -11.43 13.61 15.93
CA PHE A 4 -10.51 12.56 16.36
C PHE A 4 -10.25 12.72 17.86
N LYS A 5 -10.84 11.85 18.69
CA LYS A 5 -10.42 11.71 20.09
C LYS A 5 -9.43 10.56 20.19
N ILE A 6 -8.16 10.90 20.44
CA ILE A 6 -7.10 9.94 20.74
C ILE A 6 -7.17 9.66 22.24
N PHE A 7 -7.49 8.42 22.62
CA PHE A 7 -7.39 7.99 24.02
C PHE A 7 -6.09 7.19 24.20
N TYR A 8 -5.26 7.62 25.14
CA TYR A 8 -4.04 6.92 25.52
C TYR A 8 -4.34 6.02 26.72
N ALA A 9 -4.44 4.71 26.47
CA ALA A 9 -4.39 3.70 27.53
C ALA A 9 -3.48 2.56 27.04
N ASN A 10 -2.32 2.43 27.68
CA ASN A 10 -1.34 1.35 27.63
C ASN A 10 -1.41 0.31 26.48
N ILE A 11 -0.36 0.34 25.66
CA ILE A 11 0.12 -0.70 24.71
C ILE A 11 -0.71 -0.92 23.43
N PHE A 12 -1.98 -0.52 23.37
CA PHE A 12 -2.79 -0.57 22.15
C PHE A 12 -3.52 0.75 21.93
N ILE A 13 -3.27 1.41 20.80
CA ILE A 13 -4.14 2.52 20.37
C ILE A 13 -5.18 1.93 19.43
N ASN A 14 -6.35 1.61 19.97
CA ASN A 14 -7.54 1.38 19.15
C ASN A 14 -8.09 2.76 18.74
N ILE A 15 -7.82 3.20 17.51
CA ILE A 15 -8.45 4.40 16.98
C ILE A 15 -9.76 3.99 16.30
N TYR A 16 -10.89 4.31 16.91
CA TYR A 16 -12.18 4.13 16.25
C TYR A 16 -12.42 5.31 15.29
N VAL A 17 -12.37 5.06 13.98
CA VAL A 17 -12.80 6.04 12.97
C VAL A 17 -14.25 5.75 12.62
N PHE A 18 -15.15 6.62 13.07
CA PHE A 18 -16.56 6.56 12.69
C PHE A 18 -16.73 7.15 11.29
N GLY A 19 -17.18 6.32 10.34
CA GLY A 19 -17.71 6.79 9.06
C GLY A 19 -19.04 7.54 9.22
N PRO A 20 -19.56 8.17 8.16
CA PRO A 20 -20.84 8.88 8.20
C PRO A 20 -22.04 7.97 8.54
N ASN A 21 -21.90 6.65 8.35
CA ASN A 21 -22.88 5.65 8.76
C ASN A 21 -22.40 4.97 10.05
N LYS A 22 -23.18 5.10 11.13
CA LYS A 22 -22.87 4.64 12.50
C LYS A 22 -22.68 3.12 12.68
N ASN A 23 -22.71 2.32 11.60
CA ASN A 23 -22.73 0.85 11.65
C ASN A 23 -21.50 0.18 11.02
N SER A 24 -20.51 0.92 10.55
CA SER A 24 -19.25 0.34 10.06
C SER A 24 -18.17 0.46 11.15
N PHE A 25 -18.04 -0.60 11.97
CA PHE A 25 -16.90 -0.74 12.87
C PHE A 25 -15.69 -1.15 12.05
N CYS A 26 -14.62 -0.34 12.10
CA CYS A 26 -13.31 -0.76 11.61
C CYS A 26 -12.32 -0.67 12.77
N PRO A 27 -11.69 -1.80 13.14
CA PRO A 27 -10.58 -1.77 14.05
C PRO A 27 -9.36 -1.18 13.33
N ILE A 28 -9.02 0.05 13.67
CA ILE A 28 -7.67 0.55 13.38
C ILE A 28 -6.79 0.11 14.54
N ILE A 29 -5.80 -0.71 14.24
CA ILE A 29 -4.82 -1.18 15.20
C ILE A 29 -3.53 -0.42 14.95
N ILE A 30 -3.10 0.40 15.91
CA ILE A 30 -1.74 0.95 15.92
C ILE A 30 -0.93 0.23 16.98
N PHE A 31 0.16 -0.39 16.54
CA PHE A 31 1.11 -1.08 17.42
C PHE A 31 2.54 -0.78 16.98
N ARG A 32 3.37 -0.24 17.87
CA ARG A 32 4.83 -0.01 17.65
C ARG A 32 5.19 0.60 16.28
N ASN A 33 4.53 1.69 15.89
CA ASN A 33 4.69 2.37 14.59
C ASN A 33 4.22 1.55 13.37
N SER A 34 3.45 0.49 13.57
CA SER A 34 2.62 -0.12 12.54
C SER A 34 1.20 0.40 12.65
N LEU A 35 0.59 0.74 11.53
CA LEU A 35 -0.84 1.06 11.42
C LEU A 35 -1.50 0.00 10.55
N ILE A 36 -2.42 -0.76 11.12
CA ILE A 36 -3.26 -1.72 10.38
C ILE A 36 -4.67 -1.16 10.32
N TYR A 37 -5.19 -1.04 9.11
CA TYR A 37 -6.50 -0.51 8.80
C TYR A 37 -7.18 -1.45 7.82
N THR A 38 -8.18 -2.21 8.28
CA THR A 38 -8.88 -3.18 7.44
C THR A 38 -10.39 -2.92 7.45
N ASN A 39 -11.03 -3.02 6.29
CA ASN A 39 -12.49 -3.04 6.14
C ASN A 39 -13.23 -1.73 6.50
N ILE A 40 -13.07 -0.69 5.66
CA ILE A 40 -14.00 0.46 5.64
C ILE A 40 -14.62 0.63 4.26
N ASN A 41 -15.95 0.62 4.25
CA ASN A 41 -16.78 0.83 3.07
C ASN A 41 -16.89 2.30 2.63
N ASN A 42 -15.87 3.16 2.85
CA ASN A 42 -15.82 4.57 2.41
C ASN A 42 -14.60 5.39 2.92
N ILE A 43 -13.35 4.94 2.78
CA ILE A 43 -12.23 5.88 2.93
C ILE A 43 -12.18 6.81 1.71
N ASN A 44 -12.86 7.95 1.79
CA ASN A 44 -12.89 8.91 0.69
C ASN A 44 -11.55 9.62 0.48
N ASN A 45 -10.67 9.65 1.49
CA ASN A 45 -9.29 10.13 1.35
C ASN A 45 -8.37 9.65 2.50
N LEU A 46 -7.05 9.68 2.25
CA LEU A 46 -6.00 9.31 3.20
C LEU A 46 -5.42 10.49 4.00
N ALA A 47 -6.17 11.59 4.18
CA ALA A 47 -5.62 12.81 4.80
C ALA A 47 -5.24 12.62 6.29
N PHE A 48 -5.85 11.64 6.97
CA PHE A 48 -5.52 11.31 8.37
C PHE A 48 -4.07 10.84 8.56
N LEU A 49 -3.40 10.37 7.49
CA LEU A 49 -2.02 9.93 7.53
C LEU A 49 -1.01 11.07 7.68
N LYS A 50 -1.40 12.33 7.47
CA LYS A 50 -0.49 13.50 7.54
C LYS A 50 0.27 13.60 8.87
N GLY A 51 -0.34 13.16 9.97
CA GLY A 51 0.27 13.18 11.30
C GLY A 51 1.13 11.95 11.64
N LEU A 52 1.02 10.86 10.88
CA LEU A 52 1.60 9.56 11.23
C LEU A 52 2.99 9.34 10.63
N LYS A 53 3.84 10.37 10.63
CA LYS A 53 5.13 10.39 9.90
C LYS A 53 6.17 9.38 10.41
N ASN A 54 5.94 8.78 11.57
CA ASN A 54 6.85 7.82 12.19
C ASN A 54 6.49 6.36 11.92
N LEU A 55 5.50 6.08 11.07
CA LEU A 55 5.13 4.71 10.74
C LEU A 55 6.25 4.00 10.00
N ASN A 56 6.53 2.77 10.43
CA ASN A 56 7.42 1.82 9.76
C ASN A 56 6.62 0.86 8.87
N GLU A 57 5.36 0.62 9.22
CA GLU A 57 4.48 -0.28 8.49
C GLU A 57 3.08 0.31 8.40
N LEU A 58 2.46 0.12 7.25
CA LEU A 58 1.08 0.54 7.00
C LEU A 58 0.35 -0.53 6.20
N SER A 59 -0.77 -1.01 6.72
CA SER A 59 -1.74 -1.82 5.98
C SER A 59 -3.06 -1.06 5.84
N ILE A 60 -3.51 -0.88 4.60
CA ILE A 60 -4.83 -0.32 4.25
C ILE A 60 -5.45 -1.26 3.20
N GLU A 61 -5.98 -2.38 3.64
CA GLU A 61 -6.55 -3.41 2.77
C GLU A 61 -8.08 -3.43 2.86
N HIS A 62 -8.76 -3.83 1.79
CA HIS A 62 -10.22 -3.90 1.73
C HIS A 62 -10.92 -2.57 2.07
N CYS A 63 -10.37 -1.44 1.60
CA CYS A 63 -10.85 -0.10 1.95
C CYS A 63 -11.45 0.68 0.76
N ASN A 64 -11.56 0.04 -0.41
CA ASN A 64 -12.05 0.64 -1.64
C ASN A 64 -11.28 1.90 -2.09
N ILE A 65 -10.03 2.08 -1.67
CA ILE A 65 -9.25 3.26 -2.04
C ILE A 65 -8.90 3.23 -3.52
N ARG A 66 -8.96 4.40 -4.17
CA ARG A 66 -8.62 4.57 -5.60
C ARG A 66 -7.27 5.26 -5.84
N GLY A 67 -6.74 5.97 -4.85
CA GLY A 67 -5.49 6.72 -4.99
C GLY A 67 -4.76 6.91 -3.68
N ILE A 68 -3.44 7.08 -3.77
CA ILE A 68 -2.49 6.96 -2.65
C ILE A 68 -1.63 8.21 -2.41
N LYS A 69 -2.06 9.37 -2.87
CA LYS A 69 -1.28 10.63 -2.88
C LYS A 69 -0.69 11.09 -1.54
N TYR A 70 -1.25 10.68 -0.40
CA TYR A 70 -0.77 11.08 0.93
C TYR A 70 0.29 10.13 1.52
N LEU A 71 0.52 8.97 0.89
CA LEU A 71 1.48 7.99 1.38
C LEU A 71 2.92 8.50 1.31
N GLY A 72 3.26 9.33 0.33
CA GLY A 72 4.60 9.93 0.19
C GLY A 72 5.05 10.82 1.38
N LEU A 73 4.16 11.11 2.32
CA LEU A 73 4.50 11.80 3.57
C LEU A 73 5.17 10.86 4.60
N LEU A 74 4.97 9.55 4.46
CA LEU A 74 5.36 8.52 5.42
C LEU A 74 6.77 7.95 5.13
N LYS A 75 7.77 8.83 5.10
CA LYS A 75 9.13 8.53 4.62
C LYS A 75 9.89 7.42 5.39
N LYS A 76 9.40 7.02 6.57
CA LYS A 76 9.97 5.94 7.39
C LYS A 76 9.35 4.56 7.11
N LEU A 77 8.38 4.46 6.20
CA LEU A 77 7.79 3.18 5.86
C LEU A 77 8.81 2.23 5.24
N HIS A 78 8.81 1.01 5.75
CA HIS A 78 9.54 -0.15 5.25
C HIS A 78 8.56 -1.14 4.60
N SER A 79 7.35 -1.26 5.13
CA SER A 79 6.32 -2.19 4.64
C SER A 79 5.00 -1.47 4.37
N LEU A 80 4.44 -1.69 3.18
CA LEU A 80 3.19 -1.08 2.74
C LEU A 80 2.27 -2.13 2.10
N TYR A 81 1.11 -2.32 2.71
CA TYR A 81 0.10 -3.29 2.28
C TYR A 81 -1.17 -2.56 1.81
N LEU A 82 -1.49 -2.70 0.52
CA LEU A 82 -2.60 -2.03 -0.14
C LEU A 82 -3.45 -3.01 -0.96
N GLY A 83 -3.42 -4.29 -0.60
CA GLY A 83 -4.19 -5.34 -1.26
C GLY A 83 -5.70 -5.09 -1.23
N TYR A 84 -6.42 -5.67 -2.20
CA TYR A 84 -7.88 -5.67 -2.25
C TYR A 84 -8.50 -4.27 -2.24
N ASN A 85 -8.01 -3.39 -3.11
CA ASN A 85 -8.50 -2.03 -3.27
C ASN A 85 -8.92 -1.76 -4.72
N LYS A 86 -9.11 -0.49 -5.08
CA LYS A 86 -9.51 -0.03 -6.42
C LYS A 86 -8.48 0.92 -7.00
N ILE A 87 -7.21 0.75 -6.65
CA ILE A 87 -6.11 1.61 -7.12
C ILE A 87 -5.90 1.35 -8.60
N THR A 88 -5.89 2.42 -9.39
CA THR A 88 -5.67 2.36 -10.84
C THR A 88 -4.25 2.79 -11.24
N GLU A 89 -3.59 3.60 -10.40
CA GLU A 89 -2.27 4.16 -10.66
C GLU A 89 -1.40 4.16 -9.41
N ILE A 90 -0.13 3.81 -9.58
CA ILE A 90 0.89 3.88 -8.54
C ILE A 90 1.49 5.30 -8.54
N LYS A 91 0.80 6.24 -7.89
CA LYS A 91 1.22 7.66 -7.80
C LYS A 91 1.16 8.15 -6.36
N GLY A 92 2.27 8.72 -5.88
CA GLY A 92 2.42 9.20 -4.50
C GLY A 92 3.30 8.33 -3.61
N LEU A 93 4.07 7.40 -4.18
CA LEU A 93 5.07 6.59 -3.47
C LEU A 93 6.52 7.06 -3.72
N GLU A 94 6.74 8.04 -4.61
CA GLU A 94 8.05 8.39 -5.19
C GLU A 94 9.10 8.85 -4.16
N THR A 95 8.65 9.21 -2.95
CA THR A 95 9.47 9.68 -1.83
C THR A 95 9.80 8.58 -0.81
N LEU A 96 9.21 7.39 -0.91
CA LEU A 96 9.34 6.30 0.07
C LEU A 96 10.62 5.48 -0.13
N LYS A 97 11.78 6.14 -0.15
CA LYS A 97 13.07 5.53 -0.50
C LYS A 97 13.49 4.34 0.39
N ASN A 98 12.91 4.21 1.58
CA ASN A 98 13.19 3.13 2.53
C ASN A 98 12.24 1.94 2.41
N LEU A 99 11.30 1.97 1.47
CA LEU A 99 10.29 0.93 1.33
C LEU A 99 10.93 -0.35 0.78
N LYS A 100 10.76 -1.46 1.51
CA LYS A 100 11.29 -2.79 1.19
C LYS A 100 10.21 -3.74 0.70
N THR A 101 8.99 -3.62 1.24
CA THR A 101 7.86 -4.48 0.91
C THR A 101 6.68 -3.65 0.44
N LEU A 102 6.18 -3.96 -0.75
CA LEU A 102 4.99 -3.35 -1.33
C LEU A 102 4.04 -4.44 -1.86
N THR A 103 2.82 -4.50 -1.31
CA THR A 103 1.73 -5.27 -1.93
C THR A 103 0.63 -4.36 -2.44
N LEU A 104 0.24 -4.62 -3.68
CA LEU A 104 -0.80 -3.98 -4.46
C LEU A 104 -1.66 -5.06 -5.15
N MET A 105 -1.67 -6.28 -4.63
CA MET A 105 -2.49 -7.37 -5.17
C MET A 105 -3.98 -7.00 -5.19
N ASP A 106 -4.75 -7.56 -6.11
CA ASP A 106 -6.20 -7.35 -6.19
C ASP A 106 -6.56 -5.85 -6.27
N ASN A 107 -6.00 -5.19 -7.29
CA ASN A 107 -6.27 -3.80 -7.64
C ASN A 107 -6.58 -3.68 -9.15
N GLN A 108 -6.57 -2.47 -9.71
CA GLN A 108 -6.93 -2.20 -11.11
C GLN A 108 -5.78 -1.52 -11.87
N ILE A 109 -4.54 -1.77 -11.46
CA ILE A 109 -3.35 -1.14 -12.02
C ILE A 109 -3.09 -1.70 -13.42
N THR A 110 -2.85 -0.81 -14.38
CA THR A 110 -2.60 -1.17 -15.79
C THR A 110 -1.12 -1.07 -16.18
N GLU A 111 -0.33 -0.31 -15.42
CA GLU A 111 1.08 -0.08 -15.71
C GLU A 111 1.91 0.11 -14.43
N ILE A 112 3.15 -0.36 -14.49
CA ILE A 112 4.12 -0.17 -13.41
C ILE A 112 4.84 1.17 -13.67
N LYS A 113 4.39 2.22 -12.97
CA LYS A 113 5.04 3.54 -12.94
C LYS A 113 5.20 4.02 -11.50
N GLY A 114 6.03 5.04 -11.28
CA GLY A 114 6.20 5.65 -9.95
C GLY A 114 7.08 4.87 -8.96
N LEU A 115 7.61 3.70 -9.33
CA LEU A 115 8.46 2.89 -8.45
C LEU A 115 9.95 3.20 -8.56
N LYS A 116 10.41 3.93 -9.59
CA LYS A 116 11.83 4.12 -9.94
C LYS A 116 12.78 4.58 -8.81
N ASN A 117 12.24 5.22 -7.78
CA ASN A 117 13.02 5.76 -6.66
C ASN A 117 13.03 4.82 -5.44
N LEU A 118 12.31 3.70 -5.47
CA LEU A 118 12.21 2.74 -4.37
C LEU A 118 13.39 1.76 -4.42
N THR A 119 14.61 2.28 -4.40
CA THR A 119 15.83 1.49 -4.63
C THR A 119 16.08 0.42 -3.56
N GLU A 120 15.42 0.53 -2.41
CA GLU A 120 15.43 -0.45 -1.32
C GLU A 120 14.33 -1.52 -1.44
N LEU A 121 13.51 -1.49 -2.49
CA LEU A 121 12.41 -2.45 -2.64
C LEU A 121 12.94 -3.86 -2.92
N GLU A 122 12.58 -4.80 -2.05
CA GLU A 122 13.00 -6.20 -2.09
C GLU A 122 11.86 -7.12 -2.54
N TYR A 123 10.61 -6.76 -2.20
CA TYR A 123 9.41 -7.56 -2.49
C TYR A 123 8.29 -6.70 -3.07
N LEU A 124 7.80 -7.09 -4.24
CA LEU A 124 6.70 -6.43 -4.95
C LEU A 124 5.60 -7.42 -5.33
N HIS A 125 4.38 -7.22 -4.82
CA HIS A 125 3.23 -8.05 -5.18
C HIS A 125 2.19 -7.24 -5.96
N LEU A 126 1.96 -7.63 -7.22
CA LEU A 126 1.08 -6.97 -8.19
C LEU A 126 0.06 -7.95 -8.80
N SER A 127 -0.17 -9.11 -8.19
CA SER A 127 -1.10 -10.11 -8.73
C SER A 127 -2.54 -9.60 -8.78
N ASN A 128 -3.37 -10.19 -9.64
CA ASN A 128 -4.76 -9.78 -9.84
C ASN A 128 -4.87 -8.27 -10.14
N ASN A 129 -4.13 -7.82 -11.15
CA ASN A 129 -4.21 -6.46 -11.70
C ASN A 129 -4.45 -6.54 -13.22
N GLN A 130 -4.30 -5.43 -13.93
CA GLN A 130 -4.52 -5.33 -15.37
C GLN A 130 -3.25 -5.01 -16.16
N ILE A 131 -2.08 -5.33 -15.59
CA ILE A 131 -0.78 -4.99 -16.18
C ILE A 131 -0.55 -5.80 -17.45
N THR A 132 -0.14 -5.13 -18.53
CA THR A 132 0.09 -5.75 -19.85
C THR A 132 1.54 -6.08 -20.13
N GLU A 133 2.47 -5.44 -19.41
CA GLU A 133 3.91 -5.59 -19.58
C GLU A 133 4.66 -5.29 -18.28
N ILE A 134 5.78 -5.97 -18.07
CA ILE A 134 6.68 -5.71 -16.94
C ILE A 134 7.80 -4.78 -17.43
N LYS A 135 7.75 -3.52 -17.01
CA LYS A 135 8.75 -2.48 -17.28
C LYS A 135 8.82 -1.49 -16.11
N GLY A 136 9.85 -0.66 -16.04
CA GLY A 136 9.98 0.37 -15.00
C GLY A 136 10.52 -0.15 -13.67
N LEU A 137 11.09 -1.37 -13.66
CA LEU A 137 11.72 -2.02 -12.51
C LEU A 137 13.26 -2.03 -12.60
N GLU A 138 13.83 -1.48 -13.67
CA GLU A 138 15.26 -1.61 -14.02
C GLU A 138 16.19 -0.95 -12.98
N THR A 139 15.65 -0.02 -12.21
CA THR A 139 16.34 0.73 -11.14
C THR A 139 16.29 0.01 -9.78
N LEU A 140 15.44 -0.99 -9.63
CA LEU A 140 15.19 -1.67 -8.34
C LEU A 140 16.17 -2.82 -8.15
N LYS A 141 17.45 -2.48 -7.96
CA LYS A 141 18.55 -3.47 -7.90
C LYS A 141 18.48 -4.46 -6.74
N LYS A 142 17.67 -4.18 -5.72
CA LYS A 142 17.44 -5.04 -4.56
C LYS A 142 16.18 -5.91 -4.69
N LEU A 143 15.45 -5.79 -5.80
CA LEU A 143 14.19 -6.49 -6.00
C LEU A 143 14.44 -7.99 -6.21
N ASN A 144 14.11 -8.78 -5.20
CA ASN A 144 14.35 -10.23 -5.21
C ASN A 144 13.13 -11.00 -5.69
N TRP A 145 11.92 -10.45 -5.47
CA TRP A 145 10.68 -11.14 -5.80
C TRP A 145 9.61 -10.21 -6.38
N VAL A 146 8.98 -10.68 -7.46
CA VAL A 146 7.82 -10.03 -8.08
C VAL A 146 6.69 -11.03 -8.29
N GLY A 147 5.58 -10.79 -7.61
CA GLY A 147 4.32 -11.51 -7.82
C GLY A 147 3.49 -10.79 -8.87
N GLN A 148 3.20 -11.44 -9.98
CA GLN A 148 2.48 -10.81 -11.11
C GLN A 148 1.43 -11.73 -11.74
N TYR A 149 1.08 -12.82 -11.04
CA TYR A 149 0.03 -13.76 -11.45
C TYR A 149 -1.29 -13.05 -11.75
N ALA A 150 -2.08 -13.58 -12.68
CA ALA A 150 -3.39 -13.03 -13.02
C ALA A 150 -3.37 -11.54 -13.44
N ASN A 151 -2.36 -11.17 -14.23
CA ASN A 151 -2.32 -9.93 -15.02
C ASN A 151 -2.57 -10.23 -16.51
N LYS A 152 -2.57 -9.20 -17.35
CA LYS A 152 -2.77 -9.27 -18.80
C LYS A 152 -1.45 -9.34 -19.59
N ILE A 153 -0.39 -9.87 -18.97
CA ILE A 153 0.97 -9.91 -19.53
C ILE A 153 1.02 -10.90 -20.70
N LYS A 154 1.30 -10.39 -21.91
CA LYS A 154 1.31 -11.18 -23.14
C LYS A 154 2.60 -12.00 -23.30
N ASN A 155 3.75 -11.43 -22.93
CA ASN A 155 5.02 -12.13 -23.00
C ASN A 155 5.40 -12.72 -21.64
N LYS A 156 5.19 -14.03 -21.49
CA LYS A 156 5.50 -14.78 -20.27
C LYS A 156 6.93 -15.31 -20.22
N GLU A 157 7.74 -15.08 -21.26
CA GLU A 157 9.05 -15.74 -21.41
C GLU A 157 10.09 -15.35 -20.36
N PHE A 158 9.90 -14.23 -19.64
CA PHE A 158 10.91 -13.75 -18.69
C PHE A 158 10.71 -14.13 -17.21
N TYR A 159 9.63 -14.83 -16.82
CA TYR A 159 9.24 -14.84 -15.39
C TYR A 159 8.64 -16.15 -14.87
N ARG A 160 9.27 -17.29 -15.19
CA ARG A 160 9.02 -18.53 -14.44
C ARG A 160 9.78 -18.48 -13.12
N GLN A 161 9.03 -18.22 -12.04
CA GLN A 161 9.40 -18.44 -10.63
C GLN A 161 10.46 -17.48 -10.05
N GLY A 162 9.98 -16.45 -9.33
CA GLY A 162 10.55 -16.06 -8.03
C GLY A 162 11.98 -15.50 -7.95
N PHE A 163 12.71 -15.39 -9.06
CA PHE A 163 14.06 -14.84 -9.07
C PHE A 163 14.25 -14.01 -10.35
N ILE A 164 14.61 -12.75 -10.17
CA ILE A 164 15.25 -11.95 -11.22
C ILE A 164 16.73 -12.36 -11.17
N LEU A 165 17.18 -13.23 -12.08
CA LEU A 165 18.58 -13.36 -12.47
C LEU A 165 18.67 -13.14 -13.98
#